data_AF-A0A495BKV2-F1
#
_entry.id   AF-A0A495BKV2-F1
#
_cell.length_a   1.000
_cell.length_b   1.000
_cell.length_c   1.000
_cell.angle_alpha   90.00
_cell.angle_beta   90.00
_cell.angle_gamma   90.00
#
_symmetry.space_group_name_H-M   'P 1'
#
loop_
_entity.id
_entity.type
_entity.pdbx_description
1 polymer ?
#
loop_
_entity_poly.entity_id
_entity_poly.type
_entity_poly.pdbx_seq_one_letter_code
_entity_poly.pdbx_strand_id
1 'polypeptide(L)'
;MQRIEFDVTTGEKRVVQLTAEEIAEIQKTAAAIPANIPSEVTRYQALAALHLAGLLGNVEAMMADAATDKLTVIAWQNAQAFKRNSPMVLDMAQQLNLTDQQLDDLFISASQIE
;
A
#
# COMPACT_ATOMS: atom_id res chain seq x y z
N MET A 1 17.36 -1.67 -22.27
CA MET A 1 16.13 -1.83 -23.06
C MET A 1 16.27 -0.95 -24.31
N GLN A 2 15.77 -1.32 -25.49
CA GLN A 2 16.01 -0.56 -26.74
C GLN A 2 14.68 -0.26 -27.42
N ARG A 3 14.47 0.97 -27.90
CA ARG A 3 13.33 1.31 -28.77
C ARG A 3 13.80 1.44 -30.21
N ILE A 4 13.06 0.86 -31.13
CA ILE A 4 13.30 1.01 -32.57
C ILE A 4 12.39 2.14 -33.06
N GLU A 5 12.98 3.28 -33.39
CA GLU A 5 12.28 4.35 -34.10
C GLU A 5 12.33 4.06 -35.60
N PHE A 6 11.16 4.08 -36.23
CA PHE A 6 11.03 3.96 -37.68
C PHE A 6 10.67 5.33 -38.24
N ASP A 7 11.56 5.91 -39.05
CA ASP A 7 11.25 7.13 -39.77
C ASP A 7 10.33 6.81 -40.95
N VAL A 8 9.08 7.25 -40.85
CA VAL A 8 8.02 7.00 -41.85
C VAL A 8 8.25 7.71 -43.19
N THR A 9 9.20 8.64 -43.28
CA THR A 9 9.51 9.40 -44.49
C THR A 9 10.73 8.84 -45.22
N THR A 10 11.74 8.37 -44.48
CA THR A 10 13.01 7.86 -45.04
C THR A 10 13.15 6.34 -44.99
N GLY A 11 12.30 5.65 -44.22
CA GLY A 11 12.37 4.20 -44.02
C GLY A 11 13.54 3.74 -43.15
N GLU A 12 14.32 4.67 -42.59
CA GLU A 12 15.45 4.36 -41.72
C GLU A 12 14.98 3.90 -40.34
N LYS A 13 15.63 2.84 -39.83
CA LYS A 13 15.43 2.31 -38.49
C LYS A 13 16.55 2.84 -37.59
N ARG A 14 16.20 3.66 -36.59
CA ARG A 14 17.14 4.09 -35.55
C ARG A 14 16.92 3.27 -34.29
N VAL A 15 17.95 2.54 -33.87
CA VAL A 15 17.95 1.83 -32.58
C VAL A 15 18.43 2.81 -31.52
N VAL A 16 17.52 3.25 -30.64
CA VAL A 16 17.83 4.15 -29.53
C VAL A 16 18.01 3.31 -28.27
N GLN A 17 19.20 3.40 -27.66
CA GLN A 17 19.45 2.81 -26.35
C GLN A 17 18.78 3.66 -25.28
N LEU A 18 17.86 3.08 -24.51
CA LEU A 18 17.27 3.75 -23.36
C LEU A 18 18.35 3.93 -22.30
N THR A 19 18.45 5.13 -21.76
CA THR A 19 19.35 5.46 -20.66
C THR A 19 18.91 4.76 -19.38
N ALA A 20 19.82 4.61 -18.42
CA ALA A 20 19.51 3.99 -17.13
C ALA A 20 18.41 4.76 -16.35
N GLU A 21 18.32 6.08 -16.57
CA GLU A 21 17.33 6.97 -15.98
C GLU A 21 15.93 6.73 -16.58
N GLU A 22 15.82 6.61 -17.91
CA GLU A 22 14.54 6.29 -18.58
C GLU A 22 14.04 4.88 -18.22
N ILE A 23 14.96 3.93 -17.99
CA ILE A 23 14.60 2.57 -17.52
C ILE A 23 14.06 2.61 -16.10
N ALA A 24 14.69 3.40 -15.21
CA ALA A 24 14.23 3.57 -13.83
C ALA A 24 12.86 4.27 -13.78
N GLU A 25 12.62 5.23 -14.67
CA GLU A 25 11.33 5.92 -14.77
C GLU A 25 10.24 4.97 -15.28
N ILE A 26 10.49 4.17 -16.33
CA ILE A 26 9.55 3.13 -16.80
C ILE A 26 9.26 2.10 -15.71
N GLN A 27 10.25 1.68 -14.92
CA GLN A 27 10.03 0.76 -13.79
C GLN A 27 9.19 1.39 -12.69
N LYS A 28 9.36 2.69 -12.44
CA LYS A 28 8.52 3.46 -11.51
C LYS A 28 7.08 3.58 -12.01
N THR A 29 6.85 3.72 -13.31
CA THR A 29 5.50 3.80 -13.91
C THR A 29 4.84 2.43 -14.12
N ALA A 30 5.60 1.37 -14.37
CA ALA A 30 5.07 0.01 -14.55
C ALA A 30 4.53 -0.63 -13.25
N ALA A 31 4.90 -0.07 -12.09
CA ALA A 31 4.29 -0.41 -10.81
C ALA A 31 2.83 0.09 -10.67
N ALA A 32 2.33 0.88 -11.63
CA ALA A 32 0.98 1.48 -11.62
C ALA A 32 -0.07 0.66 -12.38
N ILE A 33 -0.02 -0.67 -12.35
CA ILE A 33 -1.26 -1.43 -12.48
C ILE A 33 -2.02 -1.11 -11.18
N PRO A 34 -3.25 -0.56 -11.21
CA PRO A 34 -4.00 -0.39 -9.98
C PRO A 34 -4.25 -1.78 -9.42
N ALA A 35 -3.42 -2.20 -8.46
CA ALA A 35 -3.72 -3.34 -7.62
C ALA A 35 -5.09 -3.04 -7.04
N ASN A 36 -6.05 -3.93 -7.25
CA ASN A 36 -7.39 -3.76 -6.71
C ASN A 36 -7.24 -3.66 -5.19
N ILE A 37 -7.36 -2.44 -4.65
CA ILE A 37 -7.17 -2.16 -3.22
C ILE A 37 -8.30 -2.90 -2.50
N PRO A 38 -7.98 -3.89 -1.65
CA PRO A 38 -8.99 -4.61 -0.89
C PRO A 38 -9.78 -3.62 -0.02
N SER A 39 -11.10 -3.65 -0.14
CA SER A 39 -11.97 -2.80 0.69
C SER A 39 -12.04 -3.28 2.14
N GLU A 40 -11.75 -4.56 2.37
CA GLU A 40 -11.65 -5.19 3.67
C GLU A 40 -10.59 -6.31 3.70
N VAL A 41 -10.02 -6.55 4.87
CA VAL A 41 -9.12 -7.67 5.15
C VAL A 41 -9.50 -8.32 6.47
N THR A 42 -9.23 -9.61 6.62
CA THR A 42 -9.50 -10.32 7.88
C THR A 42 -8.61 -9.81 9.01
N ARG A 43 -8.99 -10.08 10.26
CA ARG A 43 -8.18 -9.73 11.42
C ARG A 43 -6.75 -10.26 11.32
N TYR A 44 -6.59 -11.53 10.97
CA TYR A 44 -5.28 -12.16 10.87
C TYR A 44 -4.41 -11.46 9.83
N GLN A 45 -4.95 -11.24 8.62
CA GLN A 45 -4.27 -10.53 7.53
C GLN A 45 -3.82 -9.13 7.94
N ALA A 46 -4.69 -8.35 8.59
CA ALA A 46 -4.35 -7.00 9.06
C ALA A 46 -3.23 -7.02 10.09
N LEU A 47 -3.33 -7.87 11.12
CA LEU A 47 -2.31 -7.97 12.17
C LEU A 47 -0.97 -8.44 11.61
N ALA A 48 -0.98 -9.43 10.71
CA ALA A 48 0.22 -9.93 10.07
C ALA A 48 0.87 -8.85 9.18
N ALA A 49 0.10 -8.11 8.38
CA ALA A 49 0.63 -7.02 7.57
C ALA A 49 1.21 -5.88 8.43
N LEU A 50 0.53 -5.48 9.51
CA LEU A 50 1.05 -4.50 10.46
C LEU A 50 2.33 -4.99 11.14
N HIS A 51 2.43 -6.28 11.46
CA HIS A 51 3.63 -6.88 12.04
C HIS A 51 4.80 -6.84 11.04
N LEU A 52 4.56 -7.26 9.80
CA LEU A 52 5.57 -7.24 8.73
C LEU A 52 6.03 -5.83 8.38
N ALA A 53 5.13 -4.84 8.50
CA ALA A 53 5.45 -3.42 8.32
C ALA A 53 6.13 -2.78 9.57
N GLY A 54 6.28 -3.51 10.67
CA GLY A 54 6.82 -2.98 11.93
C GLY A 54 5.91 -1.97 12.63
N LEU A 55 4.64 -1.90 12.25
CA LEU A 55 3.65 -0.93 12.77
C LEU A 55 2.77 -1.50 13.88
N LEU A 56 2.70 -2.83 14.02
CA LEU A 56 1.81 -3.46 14.99
C LEU A 56 2.05 -2.98 16.43
N GLY A 57 3.31 -2.87 16.84
CA GLY A 57 3.66 -2.39 18.18
C GLY A 57 3.18 -0.96 18.44
N ASN A 58 3.19 -0.09 17.43
CA ASN A 58 2.69 1.27 17.55
C ASN A 58 1.16 1.28 17.73
N VAL A 59 0.44 0.45 16.97
CA VAL A 59 -1.02 0.29 17.12
C VAL A 59 -1.37 -0.28 18.49
N GLU A 60 -0.63 -1.28 18.97
CA GLU A 60 -0.84 -1.85 20.30
C GLU A 60 -0.60 -0.82 21.41
N ALA A 61 0.45 0.00 21.29
CA ALA A 61 0.72 1.09 22.21
C ALA A 61 -0.41 2.13 22.20
N MET A 62 -0.95 2.49 21.03
CA MET A 62 -2.11 3.37 20.92
C MET A 62 -3.33 2.80 21.65
N MET A 63 -3.60 1.50 21.52
CA MET A 63 -4.73 0.86 22.19
C MET A 63 -4.54 0.69 23.71
N ALA A 64 -3.30 0.74 24.19
CA ALA A 64 -2.97 0.74 25.61
C ALA A 64 -3.01 2.13 26.26
N ASP A 65 -3.04 3.21 25.45
CA ASP A 65 -3.14 4.58 25.96
C ASP A 65 -4.50 4.80 26.65
N ALA A 66 -4.46 5.38 27.86
CA ALA A 66 -5.66 5.71 28.62
C ALA A 66 -6.50 6.83 27.97
N ALA A 67 -5.93 7.62 27.07
CA ALA A 67 -6.63 8.63 26.30
C ALA A 67 -7.42 8.04 25.11
N THR A 68 -7.13 6.80 24.71
CA THR A 68 -7.83 6.16 23.60
C THR A 68 -9.26 5.81 23.98
N ASP A 69 -10.21 6.20 23.11
CA ASP A 69 -11.62 5.95 23.33
C ASP A 69 -11.92 4.45 23.56
N LYS A 70 -12.77 4.16 24.55
CA LYS A 70 -13.02 2.78 24.97
C LYS A 70 -13.68 1.94 23.89
N LEU A 71 -14.54 2.53 23.05
CA LEU A 71 -15.16 1.83 21.94
C LEU A 71 -14.14 1.51 20.85
N THR A 72 -13.15 2.38 20.61
CA THR A 72 -12.04 2.10 19.70
C THR A 72 -11.23 0.89 20.16
N VAL A 73 -10.90 0.80 21.45
CA VAL A 73 -10.19 -0.37 22.01
C VAL A 73 -11.03 -1.64 21.86
N ILE A 74 -12.33 -1.57 22.14
CA ILE A 74 -13.24 -2.71 21.99
C ILE A 74 -13.33 -3.14 20.52
N ALA A 75 -13.45 -2.20 19.58
CA ALA A 75 -13.48 -2.47 18.16
C ALA A 75 -12.17 -3.13 17.69
N TRP A 76 -11.02 -2.59 18.08
CA TRP A 76 -9.72 -3.17 17.78
C TRP A 76 -9.59 -4.60 18.29
N GLN A 77 -10.09 -4.91 19.48
CA GLN A 77 -9.98 -6.25 20.08
C GLN A 77 -10.94 -7.27 19.44
N ASN A 78 -12.14 -6.85 19.05
CA ASN A 78 -13.21 -7.77 18.66
C ASN A 78 -13.50 -7.81 17.15
N ALA A 79 -12.96 -6.87 16.37
CA ALA A 79 -13.14 -6.85 14.92
C ALA A 79 -12.62 -8.14 14.28
N GLN A 80 -13.48 -8.77 13.47
CA GLN A 80 -13.16 -9.95 12.67
C GLN A 80 -12.55 -9.56 11.31
N ALA A 81 -12.86 -8.35 10.84
CA ALA A 81 -12.33 -7.77 9.62
C ALA A 81 -12.17 -6.26 9.80
N PHE A 82 -11.24 -5.69 9.04
CA PHE A 82 -10.97 -4.26 9.01
C PHE A 82 -11.31 -3.72 7.63
N LYS A 83 -12.15 -2.68 7.57
CA LYS A 83 -12.51 -2.01 6.33
C LYS A 83 -11.62 -0.80 6.14
N ARG A 84 -11.09 -0.63 4.92
CA ARG A 84 -10.18 0.46 4.57
C ARG A 84 -10.71 1.84 4.93
N ASN A 85 -11.99 2.07 4.66
CA ASN A 85 -12.68 3.33 4.91
C ASN A 85 -13.44 3.38 6.25
N SER A 86 -13.16 2.45 7.19
CA SER A 86 -13.78 2.53 8.52
C SER A 86 -13.17 3.67 9.33
N PRO A 87 -13.95 4.38 10.17
CA PRO A 87 -13.45 5.48 10.99
C PRO A 87 -12.21 5.09 11.81
N MET A 88 -12.25 3.94 12.50
CA MET A 88 -11.12 3.43 13.28
C MET A 88 -9.84 3.24 12.44
N VAL A 89 -9.94 2.70 11.22
CA VAL A 89 -8.75 2.49 10.36
C VAL A 89 -8.17 3.83 9.88
N LEU A 90 -9.02 4.77 9.50
CA LEU A 90 -8.60 6.10 9.08
C LEU A 90 -7.95 6.88 10.24
N ASP A 91 -8.55 6.80 11.43
CA ASP A 91 -8.00 7.44 12.64
C ASP A 91 -6.64 6.85 13.01
N MET A 92 -6.48 5.52 12.93
CA MET A 92 -5.19 4.87 13.17
C MET A 92 -4.14 5.29 12.14
N ALA A 93 -4.51 5.36 10.86
CA ALA A 93 -3.60 5.79 9.80
C ALA A 93 -3.13 7.23 10.02
N GLN A 94 -4.03 8.13 10.44
CA GLN A 94 -3.67 9.51 10.80
C GLN A 94 -2.70 9.55 11.98
N GLN A 95 -2.96 8.81 13.07
CA GLN A 95 -2.08 8.78 14.25
C GLN A 95 -0.69 8.21 13.93
N LEU A 96 -0.61 7.26 13.00
CA LEU A 96 0.64 6.70 12.50
C LEU A 96 1.31 7.56 11.41
N ASN A 97 0.70 8.69 11.02
CA ASN A 97 1.14 9.55 9.92
C ASN A 97 1.32 8.80 8.58
N LEU A 98 0.45 7.82 8.31
CA LEU A 98 0.43 7.11 7.05
C LEU A 98 -0.24 7.96 5.98
N THR A 99 0.37 7.99 4.80
CA THR A 99 -0.29 8.50 3.59
C THR A 99 -1.35 7.52 3.09
N ASP A 100 -2.29 8.00 2.28
CA ASP A 100 -3.30 7.13 1.66
C ASP A 100 -2.68 5.96 0.90
N GLN A 101 -1.58 6.23 0.17
CA GLN A 101 -0.83 5.21 -0.56
C GLN A 101 -0.23 4.16 0.38
N GLN A 102 0.38 4.57 1.49
CA GLN A 102 0.94 3.61 2.45
C GLN A 102 -0.14 2.75 3.10
N LEU A 103 -1.31 3.33 3.35
CA LEU A 103 -2.45 2.57 3.87
C LEU A 103 -2.99 1.59 2.80
N ASP A 104 -3.02 1.99 1.53
CA ASP A 104 -3.38 1.11 0.42
C ASP A 104 -2.40 -0.04 0.27
N ASP A 105 -1.10 0.24 0.33
CA ASP A 105 -0.03 -0.76 0.26
C ASP A 105 -0.14 -1.78 1.41
N LEU A 106 -0.56 -1.36 2.61
CA LEU A 106 -0.84 -2.25 3.73
C LEU A 106 -2.01 -3.19 3.45
N PHE A 107 -3.11 -2.67 2.89
CA PHE A 107 -4.28 -3.49 2.55
C PHE A 107 -3.96 -4.48 1.43
N ILE A 108 -3.23 -4.04 0.40
CA ILE A 108 -2.75 -4.90 -0.67
C ILE A 108 -1.86 -6.02 -0.08
N SER A 109 -0.89 -5.67 0.75
CA SER A 109 0.01 -6.64 1.39
C SER A 109 -0.76 -7.64 2.26
N ALA A 110 -1.71 -7.15 3.06
CA ALA A 110 -2.55 -7.98 3.92
C ALA A 110 -3.36 -9.01 3.12
N SER A 111 -3.88 -8.65 1.93
CA SER A 111 -4.65 -9.59 1.10
C SER A 111 -3.87 -10.77 0.54
N GLN A 112 -2.53 -10.70 0.55
CA GLN A 112 -1.66 -11.77 0.06
C GLN A 112 -1.31 -12.80 1.14
N ILE A 113 -1.84 -12.65 2.36
CA ILE A 113 -1.54 -13.51 3.51
C ILE A 113 -2.66 -14.56 3.66
N GLU A 114 -2.27 -15.85 3.67
CA GLU A 114 -3.13 -17.04 3.84
C GLU A 114 -3.02 -17.67 5.24
#